data_AF-D5RJX3-F1
#
_entry.id   AF-D5RJX3-F1
#
_cell.length_a   1.000
_cell.length_b   1.000
_cell.length_c   1.000
_cell.angle_alpha   90.00
_cell.angle_beta   90.00
_cell.angle_gamma   90.00
#
_symmetry.space_group_name_H-M   'P 1'
#
loop_
_entity.id
_entity.type
_entity.pdbx_description
1 polymer ?
#
loop_
_entity_poly.entity_id
_entity_poly.type
_entity_poly.pdbx_seq_one_letter_code
_entity_poly.pdbx_strand_id
1 'polypeptide(L)'
;QAAVLAALRAGADALVTIEAAGEAVELAGGAVLAERLALLLQPAGPHLAGLFATGGETARALLPRLGLAGLWLAEEVEPGMPLGHGIGDGSAPGDAMAGLPVVTKAGGFGDAGTISRALSRLRRAAGKDRP
;
A
#
# COMPACT_ATOMS: atom_id res chain seq x y z
N GLN A 1 -11.42 4.33 8.77
CA GLN A 1 -10.27 5.25 9.00
C GLN A 1 -9.78 5.24 10.45
N ALA A 2 -10.60 5.59 11.45
CA ALA A 2 -10.13 5.67 12.84
C ALA A 2 -9.53 4.35 13.39
N ALA A 3 -10.14 3.21 13.07
CA ALA A 3 -9.61 1.89 13.44
C ALA A 3 -8.24 1.58 12.79
N VAL A 4 -8.04 1.97 11.54
CA VAL A 4 -6.75 1.80 10.83
C VAL A 4 -5.66 2.61 11.52
N LEU A 5 -5.95 3.89 11.82
CA LEU A 5 -5.02 4.76 12.53
C LEU A 5 -4.70 4.23 13.94
N ALA A 6 -5.70 3.73 14.65
CA ALA A 6 -5.50 3.15 15.98
C ALA A 6 -4.60 1.91 15.92
N ALA A 7 -4.82 1.01 14.95
CA ALA A 7 -4.00 -0.18 14.75
C ALA A 7 -2.54 0.19 14.43
N LEU A 8 -2.32 1.08 13.46
CA LEU A 8 -0.98 1.50 13.05
C LEU A 8 -0.21 2.20 14.19
N ARG A 9 -0.89 3.06 14.97
CA ARG A 9 -0.29 3.72 16.15
C ARG A 9 0.05 2.76 17.28
N ALA A 10 -0.68 1.65 17.38
CA ALA A 10 -0.36 0.56 18.30
C ALA A 10 0.75 -0.36 17.78
N GLY A 11 1.31 -0.09 16.59
CA GLY A 11 2.33 -0.92 15.95
C GLY A 11 1.78 -2.20 15.32
N ALA A 12 0.47 -2.28 15.09
CA ALA A 12 -0.20 -3.42 14.46
C ALA A 12 -0.41 -3.19 12.95
N ASP A 13 -0.50 -4.30 12.21
CA ASP A 13 -0.85 -4.29 10.79
C ASP A 13 -2.37 -4.08 10.61
N ALA A 14 -2.77 -3.42 9.53
CA ALA A 14 -4.17 -3.22 9.17
C ALA A 14 -4.44 -3.72 7.74
N LEU A 15 -5.45 -4.58 7.58
CA LEU A 15 -5.99 -4.96 6.27
C LEU A 15 -7.23 -4.12 5.99
N VAL A 16 -7.27 -3.49 4.81
CA VAL A 16 -8.42 -2.71 4.36
C VAL A 16 -8.89 -3.28 3.03
N THR A 17 -10.13 -3.74 3.00
CA THR A 17 -10.79 -4.30 1.82
C THR A 17 -11.98 -3.43 1.43
N ILE A 18 -12.24 -3.35 0.13
CA ILE A 18 -13.53 -2.88 -0.37
C ILE A 18 -14.36 -4.14 -0.61
N GLU A 19 -15.39 -4.33 0.20
CA GLU A 19 -16.33 -5.42 0.05
C GLU A 19 -17.60 -4.90 -0.62
N ALA A 20 -18.04 -5.58 -1.66
CA ALA A 20 -19.33 -5.31 -2.27
C ALA A 20 -20.41 -6.10 -1.53
N ALA A 21 -21.43 -5.41 -1.06
CA ALA A 21 -22.62 -6.07 -0.54
C ALA A 21 -23.57 -6.39 -1.72
N GLY A 22 -23.59 -7.65 -2.16
CA GLY A 22 -24.53 -8.14 -3.19
C GLY A 22 -23.90 -8.52 -4.55
N GLU A 23 -24.75 -8.76 -5.56
CA GLU A 23 -24.32 -9.17 -6.90
C GLU A 23 -23.92 -7.99 -7.81
N ALA A 24 -22.88 -8.26 -8.60
CA ALA A 24 -22.25 -7.42 -9.63
C ALA A 24 -21.69 -6.07 -9.15
N VAL A 25 -20.40 -6.05 -8.80
CA VAL A 25 -19.61 -4.81 -8.83
C VAL A 25 -19.53 -4.36 -10.28
N GLU A 26 -20.17 -3.23 -10.60
CA GLU A 26 -19.93 -2.55 -11.87
C GLU A 26 -18.43 -2.23 -11.99
N LEU A 27 -17.76 -2.85 -12.96
CA LEU A 27 -16.33 -2.65 -13.23
C LEU A 27 -15.98 -1.16 -13.42
N ALA A 28 -16.94 -0.37 -13.91
CA ALA A 28 -16.81 1.09 -14.08
C ALA A 28 -16.60 1.84 -12.74
N GLY A 29 -17.03 1.28 -11.61
CA GLY A 29 -16.90 1.90 -10.29
C GLY A 29 -15.54 1.68 -9.60
N GLY A 30 -14.70 0.77 -10.11
CA GLY A 30 -13.46 0.35 -9.43
C GLY A 30 -12.49 1.49 -9.16
N ALA A 31 -12.27 2.36 -10.14
CA ALA A 31 -11.39 3.52 -9.99
C ALA A 31 -11.94 4.52 -8.95
N VAL A 32 -13.24 4.80 -8.96
CA VAL A 32 -13.87 5.71 -7.99
C VAL A 32 -13.76 5.18 -6.57
N LEU A 33 -13.93 3.86 -6.38
CA LEU A 33 -13.76 3.22 -5.08
C LEU A 33 -12.31 3.27 -4.61
N ALA A 34 -11.34 3.02 -5.51
CA ALA A 34 -9.92 3.14 -5.22
C ALA A 34 -9.54 4.58 -4.80
N GLU A 35 -10.03 5.60 -5.50
CA GLU A 35 -9.81 7.01 -5.16
C GLU A 35 -10.41 7.37 -3.79
N ARG A 36 -11.64 6.93 -3.51
CA ARG A 36 -12.28 7.15 -2.20
C ARG A 36 -11.54 6.43 -1.08
N LEU A 37 -11.07 5.21 -1.32
CA LEU A 37 -10.24 4.47 -0.38
C LEU A 37 -8.93 5.22 -0.11
N ALA A 38 -8.26 5.70 -1.14
CA ALA A 38 -7.02 6.47 -1.01
C ALA A 38 -7.23 7.76 -0.20
N LEU A 39 -8.33 8.49 -0.46
CA LEU A 39 -8.73 9.65 0.33
C LEU A 39 -8.93 9.31 1.81
N LEU A 40 -9.64 8.21 2.11
CA LEU A 40 -9.89 7.78 3.48
C LEU A 40 -8.62 7.32 4.21
N LEU A 41 -7.65 6.77 3.49
CA LEU A 41 -6.40 6.26 4.06
C LEU A 41 -5.26 7.28 4.09
N GLN A 42 -5.38 8.42 3.40
CA GLN A 42 -4.36 9.46 3.37
C GLN A 42 -3.79 9.82 4.76
N PRO A 43 -4.60 10.01 5.82
CA PRO A 43 -4.07 10.40 7.13
C PRO A 43 -3.24 9.31 7.83
N ALA A 44 -3.29 8.07 7.33
CA ALA A 44 -2.49 6.96 7.85
C ALA A 44 -1.05 6.95 7.32
N GLY A 45 -0.75 7.67 6.23
CA GLY A 45 0.56 7.69 5.58
C GLY A 45 1.74 7.83 6.54
N PRO A 46 1.79 8.88 7.39
CA PRO A 46 2.88 9.09 8.35
C PRO A 46 3.09 7.98 9.40
N HIS A 47 2.16 7.02 9.50
CA HIS A 47 2.22 5.89 10.43
C HIS A 47 2.54 4.56 9.74
N LEU A 48 2.74 4.54 8.42
CA LEU A 48 3.09 3.33 7.69
C LEU A 48 4.57 2.99 7.86
N ALA A 49 4.84 1.75 8.22
CA ALA A 49 6.20 1.16 8.16
C ALA A 49 6.43 0.39 6.84
N GLY A 50 5.38 0.19 6.06
CA GLY A 50 5.39 -0.45 4.75
C GLY A 50 3.98 -0.53 4.19
N LEU A 51 3.86 -0.78 2.89
CA LEU A 51 2.58 -0.85 2.19
C LEU A 51 2.52 -2.08 1.28
N PHE A 52 1.44 -2.86 1.39
CA PHE A 52 1.05 -3.82 0.37
C PHE A 52 -0.21 -3.31 -0.32
N ALA A 53 -0.17 -3.16 -1.65
CA ALA A 53 -1.32 -2.74 -2.44
C ALA A 53 -1.60 -3.77 -3.56
N THR A 54 -2.85 -4.19 -3.71
CA THR A 54 -3.24 -5.09 -4.79
C THR A 54 -4.38 -4.54 -5.64
N GLY A 55 -4.28 -4.75 -6.95
CA GLY A 55 -5.08 -4.05 -7.97
C GLY A 55 -4.34 -2.84 -8.53
N GLY A 56 -4.36 -2.68 -9.85
CA GLY A 56 -3.65 -1.59 -10.52
C GLY A 56 -4.25 -0.22 -10.20
N GLU A 57 -5.58 -0.15 -10.19
CA GLU A 57 -6.35 1.04 -9.83
C GLU A 57 -6.11 1.43 -8.37
N THR A 58 -6.15 0.46 -7.46
CA THR A 58 -5.86 0.66 -6.03
C THR A 58 -4.45 1.22 -5.82
N ALA A 59 -3.43 0.62 -6.45
CA ALA A 59 -2.06 1.11 -6.36
C ALA A 59 -1.92 2.53 -6.97
N ARG A 60 -2.52 2.77 -8.14
CA ARG A 60 -2.48 4.08 -8.80
C ARG A 60 -3.14 5.19 -8.00
N ALA A 61 -4.24 4.90 -7.30
CA ALA A 61 -4.91 5.88 -6.46
C ALA A 61 -4.16 6.10 -5.13
N LEU A 62 -3.66 5.03 -4.50
CA LEU A 62 -3.03 5.11 -3.18
C LEU A 62 -1.69 5.85 -3.19
N LEU A 63 -0.77 5.47 -4.08
CA LEU A 63 0.62 5.94 -3.99
C LEU A 63 0.74 7.48 -4.07
N PRO A 64 0.15 8.17 -5.07
CA PRO A 64 0.23 9.63 -5.14
C PRO A 64 -0.47 10.29 -3.95
N ARG A 65 -1.57 9.71 -3.46
CA ARG A 65 -2.31 10.26 -2.32
C ARG A 65 -1.55 10.16 -1.01
N LEU A 66 -0.66 9.18 -0.91
CA LEU A 66 0.28 9.02 0.19
C LEU A 66 1.55 9.87 0.01
N GLY A 67 1.66 10.70 -1.03
CA GLY A 67 2.83 11.54 -1.28
C GLY A 67 3.98 10.83 -2.01
N LEU A 68 3.69 9.73 -2.71
CA LEU A 68 4.68 9.00 -3.50
C LEU A 68 4.56 9.34 -4.98
N ALA A 69 5.62 9.90 -5.56
CA ALA A 69 5.74 10.16 -6.99
C ALA A 69 6.06 8.89 -7.79
N GLY A 70 6.63 7.88 -7.14
CA GLY A 70 7.01 6.62 -7.78
C GLY A 70 7.65 5.63 -6.81
N LEU A 71 8.16 4.53 -7.38
CA LEU A 71 8.87 3.48 -6.64
C LEU A 71 10.23 3.21 -7.30
N TRP A 72 11.29 3.15 -6.50
CA TRP A 72 12.56 2.55 -6.90
C TRP A 72 12.48 1.03 -6.70
N LEU A 73 12.47 0.25 -7.78
CA LEU A 73 12.31 -1.21 -7.70
C LEU A 73 13.58 -1.87 -7.16
N ALA A 74 13.43 -2.77 -6.19
CA ALA A 74 14.54 -3.44 -5.53
C ALA A 74 14.61 -4.92 -5.88
N GLU A 75 13.54 -5.67 -5.62
CA GLU A 75 13.44 -7.10 -5.92
C GLU A 75 11.99 -7.47 -6.24
N GLU A 76 11.78 -8.72 -6.65
CA GLU A 76 10.45 -9.32 -6.67
C GLU A 76 10.29 -10.21 -5.43
N VAL A 77 9.16 -10.05 -4.73
CA VAL A 77 8.81 -10.98 -3.65
C VAL A 77 8.42 -12.33 -4.25
N GLU A 78 7.70 -12.28 -5.38
CA GLU A 78 7.26 -13.39 -6.23
C GLU A 78 7.12 -12.88 -7.68
N PRO A 79 7.07 -13.76 -8.70
CA PRO A 79 6.88 -13.34 -10.08
C PRO A 79 5.69 -12.39 -10.27
N GLY A 80 5.98 -11.17 -10.75
CA GLY A 80 4.95 -10.13 -10.96
C GLY A 80 4.49 -9.41 -9.69
N MET A 81 5.18 -9.59 -8.57
CA MET A 81 4.94 -8.88 -7.30
C MET A 81 6.21 -8.14 -6.85
N PRO A 82 6.48 -6.95 -7.42
CA PRO A 82 7.66 -6.18 -7.08
C PRO A 82 7.60 -5.60 -5.66
N LEU A 83 8.75 -5.60 -5.00
CA LEU A 83 9.09 -4.76 -3.86
C LEU A 83 9.91 -3.56 -4.36
N GLY A 84 9.49 -2.36 -3.99
CA GLY A 84 10.25 -1.15 -4.23
C GLY A 84 10.22 -0.21 -3.03
N HIS A 85 10.97 0.88 -3.13
CA HIS A 85 11.04 1.93 -2.12
C HIS A 85 10.39 3.21 -2.64
N GLY A 86 9.61 3.87 -1.79
CA GLY A 86 8.92 5.11 -2.11
C GLY A 86 9.89 6.20 -2.57
N ILE A 87 9.54 6.86 -3.67
CA ILE A 87 10.13 8.14 -4.09
C ILE A 87 9.12 9.20 -3.71
N GLY A 88 9.49 10.11 -2.82
CA GLY A 88 8.65 11.21 -2.40
C GLY A 88 8.29 12.17 -3.53
N ASP A 89 7.13 12.80 -3.42
CA ASP A 89 6.73 13.91 -4.29
C ASP A 89 7.16 15.29 -3.78
N GLY A 90 7.84 15.35 -2.63
CA GLY A 90 8.30 16.58 -1.99
C GLY A 90 7.20 17.40 -1.31
N SER A 91 5.97 16.89 -1.23
CA SER A 91 4.84 17.60 -0.59
C SER A 91 4.87 17.57 0.93
N ALA A 92 5.60 16.63 1.54
CA ALA A 92 5.71 16.46 2.98
C ALA A 92 7.07 16.94 3.52
N PRO A 93 7.12 17.58 4.71
CA PRO A 93 8.38 17.94 5.36
C PRO A 93 9.29 16.72 5.55
N GLY A 94 10.57 16.89 5.20
CA GLY A 94 11.58 15.85 5.37
C GLY A 94 11.39 14.61 4.50
N ASP A 95 10.55 14.70 3.48
CA ASP A 95 10.22 13.59 2.58
C ASP A 95 9.84 12.31 3.34
N ALA A 96 8.89 12.44 4.27
CA ALA A 96 8.54 11.41 5.24
C ALA A 96 8.16 10.05 4.62
N MET A 97 7.84 10.02 3.32
CA MET A 97 7.41 8.83 2.59
C MET A 97 8.50 8.27 1.67
N ALA A 98 9.61 8.99 1.46
CA ALA A 98 10.78 8.43 0.79
C ALA A 98 11.33 7.23 1.55
N GLY A 99 11.72 6.21 0.80
CA GLY A 99 12.25 4.96 1.34
C GLY A 99 11.18 3.98 1.84
N LEU A 100 9.91 4.40 1.99
CA LEU A 100 8.82 3.52 2.44
C LEU A 100 8.79 2.25 1.58
N PRO A 101 8.95 1.04 2.16
CA PRO A 101 8.89 -0.18 1.38
C PRO A 101 7.45 -0.44 0.91
N VAL A 102 7.29 -0.67 -0.38
CA VAL A 102 6.00 -0.90 -1.04
C VAL A 102 6.06 -2.17 -1.85
N VAL A 103 5.11 -3.07 -1.61
CA VAL A 103 4.83 -4.22 -2.48
C VAL A 103 3.55 -3.95 -3.24
N THR A 104 3.58 -4.14 -4.56
CA THR A 104 2.38 -4.06 -5.41
C THR A 104 2.11 -5.40 -6.08
N LYS A 105 0.83 -5.71 -6.35
CA LYS A 105 0.43 -6.95 -7.03
C LYS A 105 -0.80 -6.73 -7.90
N ALA A 106 -0.80 -7.28 -9.12
CA ALA A 106 -2.00 -7.31 -9.96
C ALA A 106 -3.19 -8.00 -9.26
N GLY A 107 -4.40 -7.54 -9.54
CA GLY A 107 -5.62 -8.16 -9.00
C GLY A 107 -5.82 -9.58 -9.52
N GLY A 108 -6.27 -10.51 -8.68
CA GLY A 108 -6.52 -11.91 -9.07
C GLY A 108 -5.30 -12.83 -9.11
N PHE A 109 -4.09 -12.33 -8.84
CA PHE A 109 -2.86 -13.14 -8.77
C PHE A 109 -2.50 -13.55 -7.34
N GLY A 110 -1.71 -14.63 -7.19
CA GLY A 110 -1.19 -15.12 -5.91
C GLY A 110 -1.97 -16.29 -5.31
N ASP A 111 -1.55 -16.74 -4.13
CA ASP A 111 -2.17 -17.81 -3.35
C ASP A 111 -2.44 -17.38 -1.89
N ALA A 112 -2.99 -18.28 -1.08
CA ALA A 112 -3.35 -18.02 0.32
C ALA A 112 -2.18 -17.52 1.19
N GLY A 113 -0.93 -17.81 0.81
CA GLY A 113 0.28 -17.38 1.50
C GLY A 113 0.89 -16.09 0.95
N THR A 114 0.42 -15.54 -0.17
CA THR A 114 1.03 -14.37 -0.84
C THR A 114 1.14 -13.16 0.09
N ILE A 115 0.09 -12.83 0.84
CA ILE A 115 0.11 -11.68 1.77
C ILE A 115 1.12 -11.91 2.90
N SER A 116 1.22 -13.15 3.42
CA SER A 116 2.19 -13.49 4.47
C SER A 116 3.63 -13.34 3.99
N ARG A 117 3.91 -13.73 2.74
CA ARG A 117 5.23 -13.58 2.13
C ARG A 117 5.57 -12.11 1.88
N ALA A 118 4.62 -11.32 1.35
CA ALA A 118 4.77 -9.88 1.17
C ALA A 118 5.05 -9.17 2.50
N LEU A 119 4.27 -9.45 3.55
CA LEU A 119 4.45 -8.85 4.87
C LEU A 119 5.81 -9.19 5.49
N SER A 120 6.25 -10.44 5.34
CA SER A 120 7.58 -10.87 5.80
C SER A 120 8.71 -10.11 5.10
N ARG A 121 8.55 -9.79 3.80
CA ARG A 121 9.51 -8.98 3.05
C ARG A 121 9.47 -7.52 3.43
N LEU A 122 8.28 -6.92 3.55
CA LEU A 122 8.09 -5.55 4.01
C LEU A 122 8.75 -5.31 5.39
N ARG A 123 8.54 -6.22 6.34
CA ARG A 123 9.16 -6.13 7.69
C ARG A 123 10.69 -6.18 7.64
N ARG A 124 11.26 -6.99 6.73
CA ARG A 124 12.72 -7.04 6.53
C ARG A 124 13.27 -5.77 5.90
N ALA A 125 12.55 -5.20 4.93
CA ALA A 125 12.94 -3.95 4.27
C ALA A 125 12.86 -2.76 5.24
N ALA A 126 11.78 -2.65 6.02
CA ALA A 126 11.58 -1.59 7.02
C ALA A 126 12.62 -1.59 8.17
N GLY A 127 13.25 -2.74 8.41
CA GLY A 127 14.31 -2.90 9.42
C GLY A 127 15.73 -2.64 8.91
N LYS A 128 15.93 -2.53 7.59
CA LYS A 128 17.28 -2.38 6.99
C LYS A 128 17.66 -0.94 6.66
N ASP A 129 16.69 -0.04 6.50
CA ASP A 129 16.94 1.34 6.06
C ASP A 129 16.04 2.35 6.80
N ARG A 130 16.32 2.57 8.09
CA ARG A 130 16.02 3.88 8.70
C ARG A 130 17.36 4.57 8.96
N PRO A 131 17.62 5.77 8.41
CA PRO A 131 18.80 6.53 8.76
C PRO A 131 18.88 6.78 10.28
#